data_AF-A0A959X9T5-F1
#
_entry.id   AF-A0A959X9T5-F1
#
_cell.length_a   1.000
_cell.length_b   1.000
_cell.length_c   1.000
_cell.angle_alpha   90.00
_cell.angle_beta   90.00
_cell.angle_gamma   90.00
#
_symmetry.space_group_name_H-M   'P 1'
#
loop_
_entity.id
_entity.type
_entity.pdbx_description
1 polymer ?
#
loop_
_entity_poly.entity_id
_entity_poly.type
_entity_poly.pdbx_seq_one_letter_code
_entity_poly.pdbx_strand_id
1 'polypeptide(L)' 'MNTNGHDLPQTLLDKLLLDTSPYLSCDECFERLDRYAERVVADPQHADLPMQVHLNACGACAEEAETLIDLLSGRG' A
#
# COMPACT_ATOMS: atom_id res chain seq x y z
N MET A 1 15.25 -0.70 -37.15
CA MET A 1 14.55 -1.23 -35.97
C MET A 1 15.40 -0.90 -34.75
N ASN A 2 14.91 -0.07 -33.82
CA ASN A 2 15.65 0.25 -32.60
C ASN A 2 15.44 -0.88 -31.59
N THR A 3 16.49 -1.59 -31.22
CA THR A 3 16.46 -2.76 -30.32
C THR A 3 16.77 -2.40 -28.86
N ASN A 4 16.59 -1.15 -28.44
CA ASN A 4 16.78 -0.74 -27.05
C ASN A 4 15.50 -0.92 -26.21
N GLY A 5 14.84 -2.07 -26.35
CA GLY A 5 13.68 -2.41 -25.54
C GLY A 5 14.14 -2.87 -24.16
N HIS A 6 14.13 -1.98 -23.17
CA HIS A 6 14.12 -2.41 -21.78
C HIS A 6 12.77 -3.08 -21.54
N ASP A 7 12.75 -4.41 -21.59
CA ASP A 7 11.56 -5.18 -21.28
C ASP A 7 11.24 -4.97 -19.79
N LEU A 8 10.13 -4.31 -19.50
CA LEU A 8 9.69 -4.14 -18.11
C LEU A 8 9.24 -5.51 -17.60
N PRO A 9 9.64 -5.91 -16.38
CA PRO A 9 9.07 -7.09 -15.75
C PRO A 9 7.55 -6.97 -15.75
N GLN A 10 6.84 -8.05 -16.12
CA GLN A 10 5.37 -8.04 -16.12
C GLN A 10 4.80 -7.64 -14.76
N THR A 11 5.46 -8.06 -13.68
CA THR A 11 5.10 -7.66 -12.30
C THR A 11 5.20 -6.16 -12.04
N LEU A 12 6.09 -5.44 -12.73
CA LEU A 12 6.19 -3.98 -12.64
C LEU A 12 5.11 -3.31 -13.50
N LEU A 13 4.83 -3.86 -14.69
CA LEU A 13 3.76 -3.37 -15.54
C LEU A 13 2.38 -3.52 -14.89
N ASP A 14 2.13 -4.66 -14.22
CA ASP A 14 0.89 -4.93 -13.50
C ASP A 14 0.63 -3.89 -12.40
N LYS A 15 1.67 -3.43 -11.70
CA LYS A 15 1.56 -2.36 -10.68
C LYS A 15 1.15 -1.01 -11.27
N LEU A 16 1.61 -0.71 -12.49
CA LEU A 16 1.26 0.54 -13.19
C LEU A 16 -0.18 0.54 -13.72
N LEU A 17 -0.75 -0.64 -13.92
CA LEU A 17 -2.10 -0.86 -14.44
C LEU A 17 -3.10 -1.32 -13.37
N LEU A 18 -2.70 -1.23 -12.10
CA LEU A 18 -3.50 -1.72 -10.99
C LEU A 18 -4.85 -0.99 -10.93
N ASP A 19 -5.93 -1.75 -10.78
CA ASP A 19 -7.25 -1.19 -10.47
C ASP A 19 -7.23 -0.63 -9.05
N THR A 20 -7.43 0.68 -8.95
CA THR A 20 -7.43 1.40 -7.68
C THR A 20 -8.83 1.58 -7.10
N SER A 21 -9.82 0.82 -7.58
CA SER A 21 -11.17 0.80 -7.01
C SER A 21 -11.28 -0.16 -5.81
N PRO A 22 -11.91 0.24 -4.70
CA PRO A 22 -12.44 1.57 -4.41
C PRO A 22 -11.33 2.59 -4.15
N TYR A 23 -11.45 3.76 -4.81
CA TYR A 23 -10.46 4.82 -4.75
C TYR A 23 -10.36 5.43 -3.35
N LEU A 24 -9.12 5.62 -2.90
CA LEU A 24 -8.74 6.39 -1.72
C LEU A 24 -7.53 7.25 -2.11
N SER A 25 -7.58 8.54 -1.81
CA SER A 25 -6.46 9.45 -2.10
C SER A 25 -5.30 9.29 -1.11
N CYS A 26 -4.09 9.75 -1.47
CA CYS A 26 -2.95 9.75 -0.55
C CYS A 26 -3.21 10.59 0.70
N ASP A 27 -3.89 11.72 0.57
CA ASP A 27 -4.21 12.61 1.69
C ASP A 27 -5.16 11.92 2.67
N GLU A 28 -6.24 11.30 2.17
CA GLU A 28 -7.17 10.54 3.01
C GLU A 28 -6.50 9.31 3.65
N CYS A 29 -5.59 8.65 2.92
CA CYS A 29 -4.77 7.56 3.47
C CYS A 29 -3.96 8.07 4.66
N PHE A 30 -3.21 9.17 4.49
CA PHE A 30 -2.37 9.75 5.52
C PHE A 30 -3.18 10.15 6.77
N GLU A 31 -4.34 10.77 6.62
CA GLU A 31 -5.24 11.13 7.75
C GLU A 31 -5.79 9.93 8.55
N ARG A 32 -5.75 8.74 7.94
CA ARG A 32 -6.31 7.50 8.51
C ARG A 32 -5.24 6.48 8.89
N LEU A 33 -3.99 6.69 8.50
CA LEU A 33 -2.93 5.67 8.52
C LEU A 33 -2.65 5.14 9.93
N ASP A 34 -2.55 6.03 10.92
CA ASP A 34 -2.33 5.65 12.32
C ASP A 34 -3.45 4.74 12.84
N ARG A 35 -4.71 5.14 12.61
CA ARG A 35 -5.89 4.35 13.03
C ARG A 35 -5.93 3.00 12.32
N TYR A 36 -5.55 2.97 11.05
CA TYR A 36 -5.47 1.71 10.31
C TYR A 36 -4.42 0.77 10.91
N ALA A 37 -3.21 1.28 11.19
CA ALA A 37 -2.14 0.50 11.80
C ALA A 37 -2.54 -0.05 13.19
N GLU A 38 -3.13 0.78 14.05
CA GLU A 38 -3.67 0.37 15.36
C GLU A 38 -4.70 -0.76 15.22
N ARG A 39 -5.62 -0.65 14.25
CA ARG A 39 -6.67 -1.65 14.01
C ARG A 39 -6.10 -2.97 13.51
N VAL A 40 -5.13 -2.94 12.60
CA VAL A 40 -4.44 -4.13 12.09
C VAL A 40 -3.69 -4.86 13.20
N VAL A 41 -3.02 -4.12 14.10
CA VAL A 41 -2.30 -4.72 15.23
C VAL A 41 -3.27 -5.31 16.27
N ALA A 42 -4.39 -4.63 16.54
CA ALA A 42 -5.38 -5.09 17.51
C ALA A 42 -6.22 -6.28 17.01
N ASP A 43 -6.50 -6.33 15.71
CA ASP A 43 -7.31 -7.37 15.07
C ASP A 43 -6.70 -7.81 13.73
N PRO A 44 -6.04 -8.98 13.66
CA PRO A 44 -5.49 -9.52 12.43
C PRO A 44 -6.52 -9.79 11.32
N GLN A 45 -7.82 -9.80 11.65
CA GLN A 45 -8.91 -9.93 10.68
C GLN A 45 -9.46 -8.58 10.21
N HIS A 46 -8.93 -7.46 10.71
CA HIS A 46 -9.33 -6.14 10.29
C HIS A 46 -9.18 -5.96 8.77
N ALA A 47 -10.25 -5.52 8.12
CA ALA A 47 -10.27 -5.26 6.69
C ALA A 47 -10.75 -3.82 6.41
N ASP A 48 -9.93 -3.07 5.68
CA ASP A 48 -10.24 -1.74 5.15
C ASP A 48 -9.86 -1.77 3.67
N LEU A 49 -10.81 -2.19 2.83
CA LEU A 49 -10.56 -2.48 1.42
C LEU A 49 -9.99 -1.26 0.65
N PRO A 50 -10.53 -0.02 0.78
CA PRO A 50 -9.91 1.16 0.16
C PRO A 50 -8.46 1.39 0.61
N MET A 51 -8.16 1.20 1.90
CA MET A 51 -6.79 1.34 2.41
C MET A 51 -5.88 0.27 1.80
N GLN A 52 -6.31 -0.99 1.79
CA GLN A 52 -5.54 -2.10 1.22
C GLN A 52 -5.25 -1.89 -0.27
N VAL A 53 -6.25 -1.45 -1.04
CA VAL A 53 -6.07 -1.11 -2.46
C VAL A 53 -5.06 0.01 -2.63
N HIS A 54 -5.17 1.08 -1.83
CA HIS A 54 -4.24 2.20 -1.89
C HIS A 54 -2.80 1.80 -1.53
N LEU A 55 -2.59 1.03 -0.45
CA LEU A 55 -1.26 0.58 -0.03
C LEU A 55 -0.63 -0.39 -1.04
N ASN A 56 -1.43 -1.12 -1.81
CA ASN A 56 -0.89 -1.92 -2.92
C ASN A 56 -0.46 -1.05 -4.12
N ALA A 57 -1.04 0.14 -4.29
CA ALA A 57 -0.76 1.07 -5.39
C ALA A 57 0.33 2.10 -5.05
N CYS A 58 0.43 2.55 -3.80
CA CYS A 58 1.32 3.62 -3.35
C CYS A 58 2.44 3.05 -2.47
N GLY A 59 3.64 2.96 -3.05
CA GLY A 59 4.81 2.39 -2.37
C GLY A 59 5.26 3.16 -1.12
N ALA A 60 5.13 4.49 -1.11
CA ALA A 60 5.44 5.31 0.07
C ALA A 60 4.49 4.94 1.22
N CYS A 61 3.18 5.10 1.01
CA CYS A 61 2.19 4.82 2.05
C CYS A 61 2.28 3.38 2.58
N ALA A 62 2.66 2.42 1.74
CA ALA A 62 2.92 1.04 2.14
C ALA A 62 4.08 0.93 3.14
N GLU A 63 5.22 1.57 2.86
CA GLU A 63 6.39 1.62 3.72
C GLU A 63 6.08 2.30 5.07
N GLU A 64 5.33 3.41 5.04
CA GLU A 64 4.90 4.07 6.27
C GLU A 64 3.95 3.21 7.10
N ALA A 65 3.00 2.51 6.46
CA ALA A 65 2.09 1.57 7.14
C ALA A 65 2.86 0.43 7.82
N GLU A 66 3.80 -0.19 7.10
CA GLU A 66 4.63 -1.29 7.60
C GLU A 66 5.44 -0.84 8.82
N THR A 67 6.09 0.32 8.72
CA THR A 67 6.88 0.91 9.81
C THR A 67 6.03 1.16 11.06
N LEU A 68 4.83 1.73 10.91
CA LEU A 68 3.92 1.96 12.02
C LEU A 68 3.46 0.64 12.67
N ILE A 69 3.11 -0.36 11.85
CA ILE A 69 2.68 -1.67 12.34
C ILE A 69 3.81 -2.36 13.10
N ASP A 70 5.06 -2.29 12.63
CA ASP A 70 6.22 -2.87 13.30
C ASP A 70 6.51 -2.20 14.64
N LEU A 71 6.43 -0.87 14.69
CA LEU A 71 6.59 -0.11 15.92
C LEU A 71 5.51 -0.50 16.95
N LEU A 72 4.24 -0.52 16.53
CA LEU A 72 3.10 -0.87 17.39
C LEU A 72 3.11 -2.34 17.84
N SER A 73 3.70 -3.23 17.04
CA SER A 73 3.85 -4.66 17.39
C SER A 73 5.07 -4.95 18.28
N GLY A 74 5.90 -3.95 18.59
CA GLY A 74 7.14 -4.12 19.36
C GLY A 74 8.26 -4.82 18.59
N ARG A 75 8.28 -4.70 17.25
CA ARG A 75 9.35 -5.24 16.38
C ARG A 75 10.44 -4.21 16.03
N GLY A 76 10.33 -2.98 16.55
CA GLY A 76 11.29 -1.87 16.34
C GLY A 76 12.41 -1.78 17.37
#